data_AF-A0A0U4P284-F1
#
_entry.id   AF-A0A0U4P284-F1
#
_cell.length_a   1.000
_cell.length_b   1.000
_cell.length_c   1.000
_cell.angle_alpha   90.00
_cell.angle_beta   90.00
_cell.angle_gamma   90.00
#
_symmetry.space_group_name_H-M   'P 1'
#
loop_
_entity.id
_entity.type
_entity.pdbx_description
1 polymer ?
#
loop_
_entity_poly.entity_id
_entity_poly.type
_entity_poly.pdbx_seq_one_letter_code
_entity_poly.pdbx_strand_id
1 'polypeptide(L)'
;MRWIIVGMVVALAGCAGQPVAEPEPRVVRVEVPVQVPCRVKAPAVPAWAAEGLRREDSLEVKVRALLAERRQRIGYERELLAVIDSCQ
;
A
#
# COMPACT_ATOMS: atom_id res chain seq x y z
N MET A 1 -31.84 -55.78 -39.22
CA MET A 1 -31.67 -54.30 -39.29
C MET A 1 -31.92 -53.59 -37.96
N ARG A 2 -33.10 -53.71 -37.32
CA ARG A 2 -33.42 -53.03 -36.04
C ARG A 2 -32.41 -53.28 -34.91
N TRP A 3 -31.94 -54.52 -34.75
CA TRP A 3 -30.96 -54.88 -33.71
C TRP A 3 -29.57 -54.29 -33.93
N ILE A 4 -29.17 -54.05 -35.18
CA ILE A 4 -27.88 -53.42 -35.52
C ILE A 4 -27.94 -51.93 -35.16
N ILE A 5 -29.07 -51.28 -35.44
CA ILE A 5 -29.28 -49.87 -35.08
C ILE A 5 -29.29 -49.71 -33.56
N VAL A 6 -29.97 -50.60 -32.83
CA VAL A 6 -29.98 -50.58 -31.36
C VAL A 6 -28.58 -50.79 -30.79
N GLY A 7 -27.81 -51.76 -31.32
CA GLY A 7 -26.42 -51.99 -30.88
C GLY A 7 -25.51 -50.78 -31.13
N MET A 8 -25.67 -50.11 -32.27
CA MET A 8 -24.88 -48.92 -32.61
C MET A 8 -25.22 -47.72 -31.71
N VAL A 9 -26.50 -47.50 -31.40
CA VAL A 9 -26.93 -46.43 -30.49
C VAL A 9 -26.41 -46.66 -29.06
N VAL A 10 -26.42 -47.90 -28.59
CA VAL A 10 -25.87 -48.26 -27.27
C VAL A 10 -24.36 -48.06 -27.20
N ALA A 11 -23.62 -48.43 -28.25
CA ALA A 11 -22.18 -48.22 -28.31
C ALA A 11 -21.80 -46.72 -28.31
N LEU A 12 -22.56 -45.88 -29.03
CA LEU A 12 -22.34 -44.43 -29.07
C LEU A 12 -22.66 -43.74 -27.75
N ALA A 13 -23.70 -44.20 -27.02
CA ALA A 13 -24.04 -43.66 -25.70
C ALA A 13 -22.97 -43.96 -24.64
N GLY A 14 -22.23 -45.08 -24.77
CA GLY A 14 -21.13 -45.42 -23.88
C GLY A 14 -19.92 -44.47 -23.97
N CYS A 15 -19.66 -43.88 -25.13
CA CYS A 15 -18.55 -42.92 -25.30
C CYS A 15 -18.87 -41.53 -24.76
N ALA A 16 -20.14 -41.10 -24.76
CA ALA A 16 -20.56 -39.81 -24.20
C ALA A 16 -20.74 -39.82 -22.68
N GLY A 17 -20.80 -41.01 -22.07
CA GLY A 17 -21.03 -41.21 -20.64
C GLY A 17 -19.75 -41.30 -19.80
N GLN A 18 -18.56 -41.10 -20.35
CA GLN A 18 -17.35 -40.99 -19.52
C GLN A 18 -17.44 -39.70 -18.69
N PRO A 19 -17.58 -39.78 -17.35
CA PRO A 19 -17.47 -38.61 -16.52
C PRO A 19 -16.04 -38.10 -16.67
N VAL A 20 -15.89 -36.91 -17.24
CA VAL A 20 -14.62 -36.19 -17.23
C VAL A 20 -14.27 -36.04 -15.76
N ALA A 21 -13.33 -36.85 -15.27
CA ALA A 21 -12.88 -36.77 -13.90
C ALA A 21 -12.51 -35.32 -13.63
N GLU A 22 -13.21 -34.68 -12.68
CA GLU A 22 -12.95 -33.29 -12.34
C GLU A 22 -11.46 -33.19 -11.98
N PRO A 23 -10.69 -32.32 -12.65
CA PRO A 23 -9.25 -32.25 -12.43
C PRO A 23 -9.01 -31.98 -10.94
N GLU A 24 -8.13 -32.76 -10.30
CA GLU A 24 -7.83 -32.60 -8.88
C GLU A 24 -7.53 -31.12 -8.58
N PRO A 25 -8.21 -30.52 -7.59
CA PRO A 25 -8.06 -29.10 -7.29
C PRO A 25 -6.61 -28.82 -6.87
N ARG A 26 -5.86 -28.14 -7.76
CA ARG A 26 -4.50 -27.70 -7.46
C ARG A 26 -4.55 -26.54 -6.47
N VAL A 27 -4.37 -26.85 -5.19
CA VAL A 27 -4.26 -25.84 -4.14
C VAL A 27 -2.96 -25.06 -4.30
N VAL A 28 -3.07 -23.82 -4.77
CA VAL A 28 -1.94 -22.89 -4.86
C VAL A 28 -1.92 -22.06 -3.58
N ARG A 29 -0.77 -22.04 -2.89
CA ARG A 29 -0.56 -21.11 -1.77
C ARG A 29 -0.38 -19.71 -2.34
N VAL A 30 -1.21 -18.78 -1.89
CA VAL A 30 -1.13 -17.36 -2.25
C VAL A 30 -0.63 -16.62 -1.02
N GLU A 31 0.44 -15.85 -1.17
CA GLU A 31 0.89 -14.92 -0.15
C GLU A 31 -0.02 -13.68 -0.20
N VAL A 32 -0.74 -13.44 0.88
CA VAL A 32 -1.56 -12.23 1.05
C VAL A 32 -0.69 -11.19 1.75
N PRO A 33 -0.46 -10.00 1.14
CA PRO A 33 0.28 -8.95 1.81
C PRO A 33 -0.47 -8.50 3.06
N VAL A 34 0.20 -8.57 4.20
CA VAL A 34 -0.31 -8.08 5.49
C VAL A 34 0.33 -6.74 5.81
N GLN A 35 -0.49 -5.79 6.24
CA GLN A 35 -0.01 -4.46 6.61
C GLN A 35 0.87 -4.55 7.85
N VAL A 36 2.16 -4.26 7.70
CA VAL A 36 3.10 -4.18 8.82
C VAL A 36 3.09 -2.78 9.42
N PRO A 37 3.00 -2.63 10.76
CA PRO A 37 2.99 -1.32 11.38
C PRO A 37 4.38 -0.68 11.29
N CYS A 38 4.48 0.51 10.70
CA CYS A 38 5.71 1.27 10.72
C CYS A 38 5.98 1.81 12.13
N ARG A 39 7.15 1.47 12.70
CA ARG A 39 7.59 1.95 14.01
C ARG A 39 8.69 2.99 13.83
N VAL A 40 8.29 4.25 13.82
CA VAL A 40 9.19 5.40 13.68
C VAL A 40 9.02 6.36 14.84
N LYS A 41 10.10 7.06 15.19
CA LYS A 41 10.06 8.14 16.17
C LYS A 41 9.76 9.44 15.44
N ALA A 42 8.80 10.20 15.94
CA ALA A 42 8.53 11.54 15.43
C ALA A 42 9.76 12.46 15.63
N PRO A 43 10.17 13.23 14.62
CA PRO A 43 11.22 14.23 14.76
C PRO A 43 10.86 15.27 15.84
N ALA A 44 11.86 15.83 16.51
CA ALA A 44 11.64 16.81 17.56
C ALA A 44 11.18 18.14 16.95
N VAL A 45 10.16 18.76 17.53
CA VAL A 45 9.68 20.07 17.10
C VAL A 45 10.75 21.13 17.43
N PRO A 46 11.27 21.90 16.46
CA PRO A 46 12.22 22.98 16.71
C PRO A 46 11.63 24.08 17.59
N ALA A 47 12.50 24.76 18.33
CA ALA A 47 12.17 26.05 18.94
C ALA A 47 12.02 27.11 17.84
N TRP A 48 10.78 27.50 17.55
CA TRP A 48 10.45 28.36 16.41
C TRP A 48 10.95 29.78 16.65
N ALA A 49 11.75 30.30 15.72
CA ALA A 49 12.38 31.60 15.90
C ALA A 49 11.36 32.75 16.03
N ALA A 50 10.15 32.63 15.50
CA ALA A 50 9.11 33.65 15.61
C ALA A 50 8.30 33.59 16.93
N GLU A 51 8.44 32.55 17.74
CA GLU A 51 7.61 32.32 18.94
C GLU A 51 7.75 33.43 19.99
N GLY A 52 8.93 34.07 20.05
CA GLY A 52 9.21 35.20 20.95
C GLY A 52 8.90 36.60 20.41
N LEU A 53 8.36 36.72 19.19
CA LEU A 53 8.12 38.03 18.58
C LEU A 53 6.99 38.78 19.26
N ARG A 54 7.22 40.07 19.53
CA ARG A 54 6.27 41.02 20.10
C ARG A 54 5.76 41.99 19.05
N ARG A 55 4.63 42.64 19.33
CA ARG A 55 4.01 43.59 18.40
C ARG A 55 4.89 44.82 18.18
N GLU A 56 5.54 45.26 19.23
CA GLU A 56 6.41 46.43 19.34
C GLU A 56 7.82 46.19 18.77
N ASP A 57 8.19 44.94 18.46
CA ASP A 57 9.48 44.65 17.85
C ASP A 57 9.62 45.35 16.49
N SER A 58 10.83 45.78 16.20
CA SER A 58 11.17 46.43 14.93
C SER A 58 10.93 45.48 13.75
N LEU A 59 10.67 46.05 12.58
CA LEU A 59 10.49 45.27 11.36
C LEU A 59 11.71 44.39 11.06
N GLU A 60 12.92 44.90 11.33
CA GLU A 60 14.16 44.15 11.12
C GLU A 60 14.21 42.87 11.98
N VAL A 61 13.86 42.98 13.27
CA VAL A 61 13.82 41.82 14.18
C VAL A 61 12.81 40.79 13.69
N LYS A 62 11.62 41.24 13.29
CA LYS A 62 10.56 40.35 12.75
C LYS A 62 11.00 39.64 11.48
N VAL A 63 11.55 40.36 10.51
CA VAL A 63 12.00 39.77 9.24
C VAL A 63 13.13 38.77 9.49
N ARG A 64 14.09 39.10 10.36
CA ARG A 64 15.19 38.19 10.72
C ARG A 64 14.68 36.90 11.34
N ALA A 65 13.77 36.99 12.32
CA ALA A 65 13.16 35.83 12.97
C ALA A 65 12.38 34.96 11.97
N LEU A 66 11.56 35.57 11.10
CA LEU A 66 10.78 34.84 10.09
C LEU A 66 11.67 34.17 9.03
N LEU A 67 12.78 34.79 8.62
CA LEU A 67 13.74 34.17 7.71
C LEU A 67 14.52 33.02 8.34
N ALA A 68 14.81 33.10 9.64
CA ALA A 68 15.40 32.00 10.40
C ALA A 68 14.40 30.84 10.52
N GLU A 69 13.16 31.13 10.92
CA GLU A 69 12.10 30.13 11.04
C GLU A 69 11.79 29.44 9.71
N ARG A 70 11.77 30.19 8.59
CA ARG A 70 11.59 29.59 7.27
C ARG A 70 12.61 28.47 6.99
N ARG A 71 13.86 28.65 7.41
CA ARG A 71 14.89 27.61 7.27
C ARG A 71 14.66 26.46 8.25
N GLN A 72 14.23 26.74 9.48
CA GLN A 72 13.85 25.70 10.45
C GLN A 72 12.71 24.83 9.93
N ARG A 73 11.66 25.43 9.35
CA ARG A 73 10.52 24.72 8.75
C ARG A 73 10.95 23.80 7.61
N ILE A 74 11.80 24.31 6.70
CA ILE A 74 12.35 23.51 5.60
C ILE A 74 13.14 22.31 6.13
N GLY A 75 13.93 22.49 7.19
CA GLY A 75 14.67 21.40 7.83
C GLY A 75 13.73 20.35 8.43
N TYR A 76 12.77 20.80 9.25
CA TYR A 76 11.80 19.93 9.90
C TYR A 76 10.92 19.16 8.91
N GLU A 77 10.51 19.80 7.81
CA GLU A 77 9.75 19.14 6.74
C GLU A 77 10.57 18.02 6.09
N ARG A 78 11.88 18.21 5.87
CA ARG A 78 12.75 17.15 5.36
C ARG A 78 12.90 15.99 6.34
N GLU A 79 13.01 16.28 7.64
CA GLU A 79 13.04 15.23 8.67
C GLU A 79 11.72 14.43 8.69
N LEU A 80 10.58 15.12 8.56
CA LEU A 80 9.27 14.47 8.47
C LEU A 80 9.14 13.60 7.23
N LEU A 81 9.57 14.10 6.06
CA LEU A 81 9.57 13.32 4.82
C LEU A 81 10.47 12.09 4.95
N ALA A 82 11.67 12.23 5.52
CA ALA A 82 12.57 11.09 5.75
C ALA A 82 11.93 10.01 6.64
N VAL A 83 11.15 10.42 7.65
CA VAL A 83 10.41 9.48 8.50
C VAL A 83 9.31 8.76 7.72
N ILE A 84 8.57 9.47 6.86
CA ILE A 84 7.53 8.87 6.00
C ILE A 84 8.16 7.90 5.00
N ASP A 85 9.25 8.29 4.34
CA ASP A 85 9.95 7.47 3.35
C ASP A 85 10.52 6.20 3.96
N SER A 86 10.89 6.22 5.25
CA SER A 86 11.35 5.01 5.95
C SER A 86 10.25 3.96 6.20
N CYS A 87 8.98 4.32 5.97
CA CYS A 87 7.81 3.47 6.18
C CYS A 87 7.21 2.88 4.89
N GLN A 88 7.71 3.29 3.73
CA GLN A 88 7.26 2.79 2.41
C GLN A 88 8.06 1.55 2.02
#